data_AF-A0A9J7K0S9-F1
#
_entry.id   AF-A0A9J7K0S9-F1
#
_cell.length_a   1.000
_cell.length_b   1.000
_cell.length_c   1.000
_cell.angle_alpha   90.00
_cell.angle_beta   90.00
_cell.angle_gamma   90.00
#
_symmetry.space_group_name_H-M   'P 1'
#
loop_
_entity.id
_entity.type
_entity.pdbx_description
1 polymer ?
#
loop_
_entity_poly.entity_id
_entity_poly.type
_entity_poly.pdbx_seq_one_letter_code
_entity_poly.pdbx_strand_id
1 'polypeptide(L)'
;MIEYDPERRLGIFWVSCEAGTYIRTLCVHLGLLLGVGGQMQELRRVRSGVMSEKDHMVTMHDVLDAQWLYDNHKDESYLRRVVYPLEKLLTSHKRLVMKDSAVNAICYGAKIMLPGVLRYEDGIEVNQEIVVITTKGEAICMAIALMTTAVISTCDHGIVAKIKRVIMERDTYPRKWGLGPKASQKKMMIKQGLLDKHGKPTGNTPPTWKQDYIDYSDSGKKALVAEALQVPQLAAEAVKVIKRKRESESECDETPPVVPQLMKKEKKKNKKDKKPKTVLESGGEAGDGDSDTTKKKKKKKVKVVEEMSE
;
A
#
# COMPACT_ATOMS: atom_id res chain seq x y z
N MET A 1 20.87 -3.74 31.48
CA MET A 1 21.97 -4.70 31.66
C MET A 1 21.38 -5.98 32.22
N ILE A 2 21.87 -7.16 31.84
CA ILE A 2 21.47 -8.45 32.44
C ILE A 2 22.55 -8.87 33.44
N GLU A 3 23.81 -8.88 33.00
CA GLU A 3 24.95 -9.36 33.77
C GLU A 3 26.21 -8.59 33.34
N TYR A 4 27.18 -8.42 34.24
CA TYR A 4 28.49 -7.87 33.93
C TYR A 4 29.56 -8.53 34.81
N ASP A 5 30.50 -9.20 34.17
CA ASP A 5 31.67 -9.80 34.79
C ASP A 5 32.86 -8.82 34.63
N PRO A 6 33.36 -8.21 35.73
CA PRO A 6 34.47 -7.25 35.66
C PRO A 6 35.83 -7.92 35.44
N GLU A 7 36.02 -9.18 35.83
CA GLU A 7 37.28 -9.91 35.67
C GLU A 7 37.47 -10.31 34.19
N ARG A 8 36.42 -10.87 33.58
CA ARG A 8 36.38 -11.18 32.14
C ARG A 8 36.16 -9.95 31.27
N ARG A 9 35.67 -8.85 31.86
CA ARG A 9 35.25 -7.59 31.20
C ARG A 9 34.14 -7.83 30.16
N LEU A 10 33.21 -8.73 30.47
CA LEU A 10 32.09 -9.12 29.61
C LEU A 10 30.77 -8.57 30.16
N GLY A 11 30.02 -7.86 29.31
CA GLY A 11 28.70 -7.33 29.65
C GLY A 11 27.60 -7.92 28.78
N ILE A 12 26.64 -8.60 29.41
CA ILE A 12 25.44 -9.13 28.75
C ILE A 12 24.31 -8.13 28.92
N PHE A 13 23.69 -7.71 27.82
CA PHE A 13 22.54 -6.82 27.84
C PHE A 13 21.52 -7.16 26.76
N TRP A 14 20.25 -6.96 27.10
CA TRP A 14 19.15 -6.97 26.14
C TRP A 14 18.94 -5.55 25.58
N VAL A 15 18.59 -5.47 24.30
CA VAL A 15 18.29 -4.21 23.61
C VAL A 15 17.13 -4.42 22.64
N SER A 16 16.20 -3.46 22.62
CA SER A 16 15.20 -3.31 21.57
C SER A 16 15.57 -2.12 20.70
N CYS A 17 15.54 -2.29 19.39
CA CYS A 17 16.00 -1.31 18.42
C CYS A 17 15.21 -1.39 17.11
N GLU A 18 15.25 -0.33 16.32
CA GLU A 18 14.64 -0.31 14.99
C GLU A 18 15.42 -1.20 13.99
N ALA A 19 14.73 -1.64 12.93
CA ALA A 19 15.36 -2.38 11.84
C ALA A 19 16.46 -1.54 11.17
N GLY A 20 17.63 -2.14 10.94
CA GLY A 20 18.82 -1.43 10.44
C GLY A 20 19.77 -0.92 11.52
N THR A 21 19.43 -1.05 12.82
CA THR A 21 20.37 -0.68 13.91
C THR A 21 21.57 -1.62 13.96
N TYR A 22 22.78 -1.08 13.82
CA TYR A 22 24.03 -1.85 13.87
C TYR A 22 24.51 -2.07 15.32
N ILE A 23 24.16 -3.20 15.92
CA ILE A 23 24.56 -3.54 17.31
C ILE A 23 26.08 -3.56 17.52
N ARG A 24 26.86 -3.98 16.50
CA ARG A 24 28.34 -3.90 16.55
C ARG A 24 28.82 -2.47 16.81
N THR A 25 28.24 -1.49 16.12
CA THR A 25 28.55 -0.06 16.25
C THR A 25 28.10 0.47 17.62
N LEU A 26 26.94 0.03 18.12
CA LEU A 26 26.47 0.35 19.47
C LEU A 26 27.48 -0.09 20.56
N CYS A 27 28.04 -1.30 20.45
CA CYS A 27 29.07 -1.78 21.40
C CYS A 27 30.36 -0.95 21.35
N VAL A 28 30.77 -0.48 20.16
CA VAL A 28 31.92 0.44 20.01
C VAL A 28 31.60 1.80 20.64
N HIS A 29 30.41 2.36 20.38
CA HIS A 29 30.00 3.65 20.95
C HIS A 29 29.90 3.60 22.48
N LEU A 30 29.39 2.51 23.06
CA LEU A 30 29.40 2.28 24.51
C LEU A 30 30.84 2.24 25.07
N GLY A 31 31.76 1.56 24.38
CA GLY A 31 33.17 1.52 24.74
C GLY A 31 33.87 2.89 24.68
N LEU A 32 33.52 3.73 23.71
CA LEU A 32 34.01 5.11 23.60
C LEU A 32 33.43 6.02 24.71
N LEU A 33 32.14 5.89 25.01
CA LEU A 33 31.47 6.62 26.11
C LEU A 33 32.06 6.28 27.49
N LEU A 34 32.54 5.05 27.67
CA LEU A 34 33.20 4.58 28.90
C LEU A 34 34.72 4.80 28.89
N GLY A 35 35.31 5.34 27.83
CA GLY A 35 36.76 5.59 27.68
C GLY A 35 37.66 4.36 27.56
N VAL A 36 37.18 3.17 27.95
CA VAL A 36 37.95 1.90 27.96
C VAL A 36 37.96 1.15 26.62
N GLY A 37 37.18 1.60 25.64
CA GLY A 37 36.96 0.88 24.39
C GLY A 37 35.98 -0.29 24.54
N GLY A 38 35.53 -0.87 23.42
CA GLY A 38 34.52 -1.92 23.44
C GLY A 38 34.29 -2.55 22.08
N GLN A 39 34.01 -3.85 22.08
CA GLN A 39 33.72 -4.63 20.87
C GLN A 39 32.59 -5.63 21.12
N MET A 40 31.88 -6.00 20.06
CA MET A 40 30.81 -7.00 20.12
C MET A 40 31.41 -8.40 19.96
N GLN A 41 31.47 -9.14 21.06
CA GLN A 41 31.96 -10.53 21.11
C GLN A 41 30.96 -11.49 20.42
N GLU A 42 29.73 -11.53 20.91
CA GLU A 42 28.65 -12.40 20.42
C GLU A 42 27.34 -11.60 20.23
N LEU A 43 26.41 -12.15 19.45
CA LEU A 43 25.10 -11.56 19.21
C LEU A 43 24.03 -12.63 18.92
N ARG A 44 23.05 -12.76 19.83
CA ARG A 44 21.85 -13.61 19.62
C ARG A 44 20.62 -12.73 19.35
N ARG A 45 19.96 -12.93 18.19
CA ARG A 45 18.71 -12.23 17.86
C ARG A 45 17.50 -12.98 18.43
N VAL A 46 17.07 -12.58 19.64
CA VAL A 46 15.93 -13.15 20.39
C VAL A 46 14.56 -12.94 19.73
N ARG A 47 14.41 -11.89 18.90
CA ARG A 47 13.13 -11.54 18.24
C ARG A 47 13.35 -10.94 16.85
N SER A 48 12.43 -11.19 15.93
CA SER A 48 12.33 -10.52 14.63
C SER A 48 10.87 -10.27 14.26
N GLY A 49 10.44 -9.00 14.28
CA GLY A 49 9.04 -8.63 14.03
C GLY A 49 8.07 -9.25 15.04
N VAL A 50 7.19 -10.14 14.58
CA VAL A 50 6.20 -10.84 15.41
C VAL A 50 6.70 -12.22 15.90
N MET A 51 7.83 -12.72 15.40
CA MET A 51 8.40 -14.00 15.85
C MET A 51 9.45 -13.79 16.96
N SER A 52 9.33 -14.49 18.09
CA SER A 52 10.39 -14.63 19.10
C SER A 52 11.01 -16.02 19.05
N GLU A 53 12.16 -16.20 19.72
CA GLU A 53 12.79 -17.51 19.90
C GLU A 53 11.92 -18.56 20.63
N LYS A 54 10.85 -18.11 21.31
CA LYS A 54 9.86 -18.99 21.97
C LYS A 54 8.73 -19.40 21.02
N ASP A 55 8.50 -18.65 19.94
CA ASP A 55 7.44 -18.88 18.96
C ASP A 55 7.88 -19.85 17.86
N HIS A 56 7.97 -21.14 18.19
CA HIS A 56 8.23 -22.23 17.23
C HIS A 56 9.54 -22.05 16.43
N MET A 57 10.61 -21.62 17.09
CA MET A 57 11.97 -21.67 16.54
C MET A 57 12.37 -23.14 16.29
N VAL A 58 12.77 -23.45 15.06
CA VAL A 58 13.25 -24.77 14.61
C VAL A 58 14.72 -24.70 14.20
N THR A 59 15.41 -25.83 14.26
CA THR A 59 16.79 -26.01 13.81
C THR A 59 16.87 -26.55 12.37
N MET A 60 18.04 -26.51 11.76
CA MET A 60 18.27 -27.12 10.44
C MET A 60 18.14 -28.65 10.45
N HIS A 61 18.28 -29.31 11.61
CA HIS A 61 18.08 -30.75 11.76
C HIS A 61 16.60 -31.09 11.70
N ASP A 62 15.75 -30.35 12.42
CA ASP A 62 14.28 -30.53 12.39
C ASP A 62 13.72 -30.39 10.96
N VAL A 63 14.29 -29.49 10.14
CA VAL A 63 13.92 -29.31 8.73
C VAL A 63 14.31 -30.53 7.88
N LEU A 64 15.49 -31.10 8.09
CA LEU A 64 15.97 -32.28 7.37
C LEU A 64 15.13 -33.52 7.73
N ASP A 65 14.89 -33.73 9.02
CA ASP A 65 14.13 -34.87 9.54
C ASP A 65 12.66 -34.82 9.10
N ALA A 66 12.06 -33.62 9.09
CA ALA A 66 10.69 -33.42 8.61
C ALA A 66 10.54 -33.69 7.10
N GLN A 67 11.54 -33.33 6.28
CA GLN A 67 11.56 -33.66 4.85
C GLN A 67 11.74 -35.17 4.65
N TRP A 68 12.69 -35.79 5.36
CA TRP A 68 12.94 -37.24 5.26
C TRP A 68 11.70 -38.07 5.66
N LEU A 69 10.99 -37.68 6.72
CA LEU A 69 9.76 -38.34 7.16
C LEU A 69 8.67 -38.26 6.08
N TYR A 70 8.50 -37.10 5.45
CA TYR A 70 7.54 -36.92 4.36
C TYR A 70 7.90 -37.79 3.14
N ASP A 71 9.17 -37.81 2.71
CA ASP A 71 9.57 -38.56 1.51
C ASP A 71 9.48 -40.09 1.69
N ASN A 72 9.76 -40.60 2.89
CA ASN A 72 9.77 -42.05 3.17
C ASN A 72 8.40 -42.58 3.64
N HIS A 73 7.68 -41.84 4.48
CA HIS A 73 6.44 -42.29 5.13
C HIS A 73 5.19 -41.54 4.68
N LYS A 74 5.33 -40.47 3.88
CA LYS A 74 4.23 -39.58 3.44
C LYS A 74 3.46 -38.92 4.59
N ASP A 75 4.09 -38.80 5.76
CA ASP A 75 3.53 -38.06 6.88
C ASP A 75 3.89 -36.57 6.78
N GLU A 76 2.88 -35.73 6.56
CA GLU A 76 3.02 -34.28 6.55
C GLU A 76 3.06 -33.65 7.95
N SER A 77 2.80 -34.40 9.02
CA SER A 77 2.59 -33.87 10.38
C SER A 77 3.78 -33.03 10.88
N TYR A 78 5.00 -33.52 10.68
CA TYR A 78 6.22 -32.83 11.10
C TYR A 78 6.53 -31.64 10.18
N LEU A 79 6.38 -31.80 8.86
CA LEU A 79 6.62 -30.72 7.89
C LEU A 79 5.66 -29.53 8.10
N ARG A 80 4.38 -29.80 8.41
CA ARG A 80 3.38 -28.79 8.77
C ARG A 80 3.62 -28.12 10.14
N ARG A 81 4.45 -28.72 11.00
CA ARG A 81 4.93 -28.10 12.26
C ARG A 81 6.17 -27.23 12.03
N VAL A 82 7.00 -27.55 11.05
CA VAL A 82 8.20 -26.79 10.67
C VAL A 82 7.82 -25.56 9.82
N VAL A 83 6.90 -25.71 8.86
CA VAL A 83 6.53 -24.65 7.90
C VAL A 83 5.26 -23.91 8.36
N TYR A 84 5.43 -22.69 8.86
CA TYR A 84 4.31 -21.83 9.28
C TYR A 84 3.66 -21.06 8.11
N PRO A 85 2.32 -20.84 8.14
CA PRO A 85 1.63 -20.01 7.17
C PRO A 85 2.05 -18.54 7.28
N LEU A 86 2.16 -17.86 6.13
CA LEU A 86 2.66 -16.48 6.01
C LEU A 86 1.79 -15.47 6.78
N GLU A 87 0.51 -15.80 7.00
CA GLU A 87 -0.46 -15.07 7.80
C GLU A 87 0.07 -14.74 9.21
N LYS A 88 0.89 -15.63 9.81
CA LYS A 88 1.49 -15.41 11.14
C LYS A 88 2.32 -14.11 11.19
N LEU A 89 3.04 -13.78 10.11
CA LEU A 89 3.87 -12.57 10.01
C LEU A 89 3.03 -11.29 9.90
N LEU A 90 1.78 -11.41 9.46
CA LEU A 90 0.89 -10.28 9.15
C LEU A 90 0.01 -9.86 10.33
N THR A 91 -0.03 -10.67 11.41
CA THR A 91 -0.86 -10.49 12.61
C THR A 91 -0.69 -9.15 13.35
N SER A 92 0.36 -8.37 13.09
CA SER A 92 0.56 -7.03 13.65
C SER A 92 -0.23 -5.91 12.94
N HIS A 93 -0.86 -6.18 11.80
CA HIS A 93 -1.55 -5.18 10.99
C HIS A 93 -3.07 -5.27 11.16
N LYS A 94 -3.75 -4.13 11.10
CA LYS A 94 -5.23 -4.08 11.14
C LYS A 94 -5.83 -4.75 9.91
N ARG A 95 -6.94 -5.47 10.12
CA ARG A 95 -7.52 -6.42 9.16
C ARG A 95 -8.73 -5.84 8.42
N LEU A 96 -8.81 -6.16 7.12
CA LEU A 96 -9.95 -5.84 6.26
C LEU A 96 -10.47 -7.14 5.61
N VAL A 97 -11.64 -7.61 6.00
CA VAL A 97 -12.25 -8.84 5.46
C VAL A 97 -13.00 -8.52 4.19
N MET A 98 -12.63 -9.15 3.09
CA MET A 98 -13.28 -8.98 1.78
C MET A 98 -14.27 -10.09 1.46
N LYS A 99 -15.29 -9.76 0.67
CA LYS A 99 -16.21 -10.74 0.07
C LYS A 99 -15.48 -11.56 -0.99
N ASP A 100 -15.71 -12.88 -0.99
CA ASP A 100 -15.17 -13.88 -1.93
C ASP A 100 -15.30 -13.48 -3.42
N SER A 101 -16.31 -12.69 -3.78
CA SER A 101 -16.53 -12.17 -5.14
C SER A 101 -15.57 -11.07 -5.57
N ALA A 102 -14.90 -10.40 -4.62
CA ALA A 102 -13.92 -9.34 -4.86
C ALA A 102 -12.47 -9.86 -4.85
N VAL A 103 -12.19 -11.00 -4.19
CA VAL A 103 -10.83 -11.51 -3.93
C VAL A 103 -9.97 -11.57 -5.20
N ASN A 104 -10.41 -12.29 -6.24
CA ASN A 104 -9.59 -12.43 -7.45
C ASN A 104 -9.39 -11.09 -8.19
N ALA A 105 -10.34 -10.14 -8.10
CA ALA A 105 -10.13 -8.80 -8.67
C ALA A 105 -8.95 -8.07 -7.99
N ILE A 106 -8.78 -8.25 -6.67
CA ILE A 106 -7.64 -7.73 -5.89
C ILE A 106 -6.34 -8.42 -6.32
N CYS A 107 -6.37 -9.74 -6.61
CA CYS A 107 -5.21 -10.48 -7.15
C CYS A 107 -4.74 -9.99 -8.54
N TYR A 108 -5.64 -9.38 -9.33
CA TYR A 108 -5.31 -8.65 -10.56
C TYR A 108 -4.92 -7.18 -10.34
N GLY A 109 -4.90 -6.68 -9.11
CA GLY A 109 -4.53 -5.30 -8.77
C GLY A 109 -5.69 -4.29 -8.81
N ALA A 110 -6.95 -4.73 -8.83
CA ALA A 110 -8.08 -3.82 -8.76
C ALA A 110 -8.13 -3.09 -7.40
N LYS A 111 -8.51 -1.81 -7.40
CA LYS A 111 -8.63 -1.00 -6.18
C LYS A 111 -9.69 -1.59 -5.25
N ILE A 112 -9.46 -1.51 -3.94
CA ILE A 112 -10.37 -2.06 -2.93
C ILE A 112 -11.54 -1.09 -2.77
N MET A 113 -12.69 -1.46 -3.33
CA MET A 113 -13.92 -0.67 -3.31
C MET A 113 -14.82 -1.08 -2.14
N LEU A 114 -15.49 -0.11 -1.52
CA LEU A 114 -16.31 -0.32 -0.32
C LEU A 114 -17.38 -1.43 -0.44
N PRO A 115 -18.12 -1.58 -1.56
CA PRO A 115 -19.07 -2.70 -1.72
C PRO A 115 -18.46 -4.10 -1.66
N GLY A 116 -17.14 -4.24 -1.83
CA GLY A 116 -16.41 -5.49 -1.68
C GLY A 116 -16.02 -5.86 -0.24
N VAL A 117 -16.04 -4.89 0.69
CA VAL A 117 -15.74 -5.11 2.11
C VAL A 117 -16.89 -5.88 2.77
N LEU A 118 -16.56 -6.76 3.71
CA LEU A 118 -17.50 -7.52 4.54
C LEU A 118 -17.39 -7.13 6.02
N ARG A 119 -16.16 -6.99 6.53
CA ARG A 119 -15.85 -6.52 7.90
C ARG A 119 -14.55 -5.72 7.88
N TYR A 120 -14.37 -4.85 8.84
CA TYR A 120 -13.17 -4.05 9.05
C TYR A 120 -12.83 -4.04 10.54
N GLU A 121 -11.54 -3.87 10.85
CA GLU A 121 -11.06 -3.68 12.21
C GLU A 121 -11.23 -2.22 12.66
N ASP A 122 -11.21 -1.99 13.97
CA ASP A 122 -11.46 -0.65 14.54
C ASP A 122 -10.21 0.24 14.50
N GLY A 123 -10.44 1.56 14.56
CA GLY A 123 -9.41 2.59 14.61
C GLY A 123 -8.50 2.65 13.39
N ILE A 124 -8.90 2.15 12.21
CA ILE A 124 -8.12 2.28 10.97
C ILE A 124 -7.98 3.77 10.64
N GLU A 125 -6.74 4.21 10.45
CA GLU A 125 -6.38 5.60 10.11
C GLU A 125 -6.02 5.75 8.62
N VAL A 126 -6.11 6.97 8.10
CA VAL A 126 -5.73 7.27 6.71
C VAL A 126 -4.22 7.11 6.54
N ASN A 127 -3.81 6.47 5.44
CA ASN A 127 -2.44 6.05 5.12
C ASN A 127 -1.84 4.96 6.02
N GLN A 128 -2.60 4.37 6.96
CA GLN A 128 -2.13 3.21 7.73
C GLN A 128 -2.00 1.96 6.84
N GLU A 129 -0.98 1.14 7.09
CA GLU A 129 -0.83 -0.17 6.45
C GLU A 129 -1.76 -1.21 7.08
N ILE A 130 -2.55 -1.85 6.23
CA ILE A 130 -3.58 -2.83 6.60
C ILE A 130 -3.41 -4.11 5.78
N VAL A 131 -3.85 -5.23 6.35
CA VAL A 131 -3.83 -6.55 5.69
C VAL A 131 -5.24 -6.95 5.31
N VAL A 132 -5.39 -7.35 4.05
CA VAL A 132 -6.68 -7.62 3.42
C VAL A 132 -6.84 -9.13 3.32
N ILE A 133 -7.86 -9.68 3.97
CA ILE A 133 -8.03 -11.12 4.19
C ILE A 133 -9.35 -11.65 3.61
N THR A 134 -9.37 -12.95 3.30
CA THR A 134 -10.63 -13.65 2.96
C THR A 134 -11.48 -13.91 4.19
N THR A 135 -12.70 -14.39 3.97
CA THR A 135 -13.58 -14.96 4.99
C THR A 135 -12.96 -16.15 5.75
N LYS A 136 -11.97 -16.84 5.17
CA LYS A 136 -11.21 -17.93 5.82
C LYS A 136 -9.99 -17.45 6.63
N GLY A 137 -9.60 -16.18 6.51
CA GLY A 137 -8.38 -15.63 7.10
C GLY A 137 -7.14 -15.66 6.21
N GLU A 138 -7.24 -16.13 4.96
CA GLU A 138 -6.13 -16.16 3.99
C GLU A 138 -5.73 -14.73 3.59
N ALA A 139 -4.44 -14.43 3.53
CA ALA A 139 -3.94 -13.09 3.21
C ALA A 139 -3.93 -12.80 1.71
N ILE A 140 -4.83 -11.93 1.26
CA ILE A 140 -4.99 -11.54 -0.15
C ILE A 140 -3.88 -10.56 -0.55
N CYS A 141 -3.74 -9.46 0.19
CA CYS A 141 -2.75 -8.42 -0.09
C CYS A 141 -2.48 -7.54 1.14
N MET A 142 -1.35 -6.81 1.12
CA MET A 142 -1.16 -5.64 1.97
C MET A 142 -1.58 -4.38 1.20
N ALA A 143 -2.27 -3.48 1.89
CA ALA A 143 -2.80 -2.24 1.33
C ALA A 143 -2.58 -1.06 2.27
N ILE A 144 -2.69 0.15 1.72
CA ILE A 144 -2.65 1.42 2.45
C ILE A 144 -4.09 1.94 2.50
N ALA A 145 -4.62 2.18 3.70
CA ALA A 145 -5.96 2.70 3.91
C ALA A 145 -6.09 4.14 3.35
N LEU A 146 -7.21 4.43 2.70
CA LEU A 146 -7.57 5.76 2.18
C LEU A 146 -8.80 6.35 2.89
N MET A 147 -9.41 5.59 3.80
CA MET A 147 -10.58 5.95 4.59
C MET A 147 -10.34 5.50 6.04
N THR A 148 -10.87 6.26 7.02
CA THR A 148 -10.87 5.83 8.43
C THR A 148 -12.03 4.87 8.71
N THR A 149 -11.99 4.12 9.81
CA THR A 149 -13.11 3.26 10.24
C THR A 149 -14.46 4.00 10.25
N ALA A 150 -14.50 5.24 10.75
CA ALA A 150 -15.72 6.06 10.72
C ALA A 150 -16.21 6.34 9.28
N VAL A 151 -15.33 6.73 8.36
CA VAL A 151 -15.69 6.98 6.94
C VAL A 151 -16.12 5.69 6.23
N ILE A 152 -15.52 4.55 6.56
CA ILE A 152 -15.91 3.22 6.06
C ILE A 152 -17.33 2.85 6.52
N SER A 153 -17.78 3.34 7.70
CA SER A 153 -19.13 3.12 8.21
C SER A 153 -20.21 4.06 7.64
N THR A 154 -19.85 5.30 7.24
CA THR A 154 -20.82 6.34 6.84
C THR A 154 -20.97 6.53 5.33
N CYS A 155 -20.00 6.10 4.52
CA CYS A 155 -20.09 6.21 3.06
C CYS A 155 -20.75 4.99 2.42
N ASP A 156 -21.58 5.19 1.40
CA ASP A 156 -22.07 4.09 0.55
C ASP A 156 -21.04 3.65 -0.51
N HIS A 157 -20.20 4.60 -0.96
CA HIS A 157 -19.36 4.45 -2.15
C HIS A 157 -17.96 5.02 -1.93
N GLY A 158 -16.92 4.29 -2.34
CA GLY A 158 -15.55 4.80 -2.32
C GLY A 158 -14.47 3.74 -2.55
N ILE A 159 -13.22 4.21 -2.60
CA ILE A 159 -12.02 3.38 -2.56
C ILE A 159 -11.53 3.36 -1.10
N VAL A 160 -11.62 2.20 -0.45
CA VAL A 160 -11.24 2.02 0.96
C VAL A 160 -9.73 1.96 1.12
N ALA A 161 -9.03 1.31 0.18
CA ALA A 161 -7.59 1.13 0.26
C ALA A 161 -6.92 0.99 -1.12
N LYS A 162 -5.65 1.41 -1.18
CA LYS A 162 -4.74 1.24 -2.32
C LYS A 162 -3.83 0.05 -2.05
N ILE A 163 -3.79 -0.93 -2.95
CA ILE A 163 -2.89 -2.09 -2.82
C ILE A 163 -1.43 -1.62 -2.79
N LYS A 164 -0.65 -2.14 -1.82
CA LYS A 164 0.80 -1.98 -1.72
C LYS A 164 1.52 -3.20 -2.29
N ARG A 165 1.07 -4.41 -1.95
CA ARG A 165 1.61 -5.68 -2.48
C ARG A 165 0.55 -6.79 -2.44
N VAL A 166 0.28 -7.44 -3.58
CA VAL A 166 -0.51 -8.67 -3.65
C VAL A 166 0.30 -9.85 -3.11
N ILE A 167 -0.34 -10.78 -2.40
CA ILE A 167 0.26 -11.98 -1.83
C ILE A 167 -0.39 -13.23 -2.42
N MET A 168 -1.73 -13.31 -2.38
CA MET A 168 -2.49 -14.42 -2.95
C MET A 168 -2.34 -14.51 -4.46
N GLU A 169 -2.31 -15.73 -4.98
CA GLU A 169 -2.23 -16.00 -6.41
C GLU A 169 -3.49 -15.55 -7.19
N ARG A 170 -3.38 -15.57 -8.51
CA ARG A 170 -4.50 -15.27 -9.42
C ARG A 170 -5.32 -16.52 -9.64
N ASP A 171 -6.64 -16.35 -9.80
CA ASP A 171 -7.60 -17.44 -10.05
C ASP A 171 -7.77 -18.50 -8.94
N THR A 172 -7.12 -18.35 -7.78
CA THR A 172 -7.46 -19.07 -6.54
C THR A 172 -8.95 -18.93 -6.16
N TYR A 173 -9.57 -17.82 -6.57
CA TYR A 173 -11.00 -17.54 -6.43
C TYR A 173 -11.65 -17.29 -7.80
N PRO A 174 -12.91 -17.70 -8.03
CA PRO A 174 -13.57 -17.55 -9.33
C PRO A 174 -13.80 -16.09 -9.72
N ARG A 175 -13.62 -15.76 -11.01
CA ARG A 175 -13.79 -14.41 -11.60
C ARG A 175 -15.27 -13.98 -11.60
N LYS A 176 -15.75 -13.43 -10.49
CA LYS A 176 -17.15 -12.98 -10.29
C LYS A 176 -17.42 -11.51 -10.69
N TRP A 177 -16.42 -10.77 -11.19
CA TRP A 177 -16.61 -9.37 -11.59
C TRP A 177 -17.56 -9.24 -12.80
N GLY A 178 -18.46 -8.26 -12.74
CA GLY A 178 -19.45 -8.03 -13.80
C GLY A 178 -20.56 -9.09 -13.93
N LEU A 179 -20.77 -9.94 -12.92
CA LEU A 179 -21.94 -10.82 -12.81
C LEU A 179 -23.04 -10.25 -11.86
N GLY A 180 -22.75 -9.18 -11.11
CA GLY A 180 -23.71 -8.57 -10.17
C GLY A 180 -24.96 -8.00 -10.85
N PRO A 181 -26.08 -7.80 -10.12
CA PRO A 181 -27.40 -7.56 -10.71
C PRO A 181 -27.46 -6.45 -11.77
N LYS A 182 -27.03 -5.23 -11.44
CA LYS A 182 -26.98 -4.10 -12.38
C LYS A 182 -26.04 -4.38 -13.58
N ALA A 183 -24.94 -5.10 -13.40
CA ALA A 183 -24.03 -5.45 -14.50
C ALA A 183 -24.63 -6.50 -15.46
N SER A 184 -25.37 -7.47 -14.92
CA SER A 184 -26.11 -8.47 -15.71
C SER A 184 -27.30 -7.83 -16.44
N GLN A 185 -28.05 -6.93 -15.78
CA GLN A 185 -29.08 -6.10 -16.43
C GLN A 185 -28.49 -5.26 -17.58
N LYS A 186 -27.35 -4.57 -17.36
CA LYS A 186 -26.66 -3.81 -18.42
C LYS A 186 -26.31 -4.70 -19.61
N LYS A 187 -25.78 -5.91 -19.38
CA LYS A 187 -25.50 -6.90 -20.45
C LYS A 187 -26.75 -7.38 -21.18
N MET A 188 -27.88 -7.58 -20.48
CA MET A 188 -29.17 -7.94 -21.08
C MET A 188 -29.72 -6.82 -21.96
N MET A 189 -29.71 -5.57 -21.47
CA MET A 189 -30.18 -4.41 -22.22
C MET A 189 -29.34 -4.11 -23.47
N ILE A 190 -28.02 -4.37 -23.43
CA ILE A 190 -27.15 -4.30 -24.61
C ILE A 190 -27.52 -5.41 -25.63
N LYS A 191 -27.79 -6.65 -25.17
CA LYS A 191 -28.30 -7.72 -26.06
C LYS A 191 -29.67 -7.39 -26.67
N GLN A 192 -30.51 -6.63 -25.94
CA GLN A 192 -31.82 -6.16 -26.40
C GLN A 192 -31.75 -4.89 -27.27
N GLY A 193 -30.56 -4.34 -27.54
CA GLY A 193 -30.39 -3.11 -28.34
C GLY A 193 -30.89 -1.81 -27.66
N LEU A 194 -31.30 -1.88 -26.39
CA LEU A 194 -31.76 -0.71 -25.62
C LEU A 194 -30.60 0.23 -25.26
N LEU A 195 -29.40 -0.32 -25.06
CA LEU A 195 -28.14 0.42 -24.91
C LEU A 195 -27.19 0.11 -26.06
N ASP A 196 -26.32 1.07 -26.36
CA ASP A 196 -25.20 0.91 -27.31
C ASP A 196 -24.22 -0.21 -26.90
N LYS A 197 -23.39 -0.67 -27.84
CA LYS A 197 -22.31 -1.65 -27.65
C LYS A 197 -21.36 -1.31 -26.49
N HIS A 198 -21.11 -0.02 -26.23
CA HIS A 198 -20.29 0.44 -25.10
C HIS A 198 -21.10 0.66 -23.81
N GLY A 199 -22.40 0.37 -23.82
CA GLY A 199 -23.28 0.50 -22.67
C GLY A 199 -23.53 1.95 -22.27
N LYS A 200 -23.63 2.86 -23.26
CA LYS A 200 -24.13 4.23 -23.11
C LYS A 200 -25.65 4.29 -23.37
N PRO A 201 -26.38 5.29 -22.83
CA PRO A 201 -27.81 5.43 -23.08
C PRO A 201 -28.13 5.88 -24.50
N THR A 202 -28.87 5.06 -25.25
CA THR A 202 -29.46 5.39 -26.56
C THR A 202 -30.85 6.03 -26.37
N GLY A 203 -31.47 6.59 -27.40
CA GLY A 203 -32.84 7.14 -27.34
C GLY A 203 -33.85 6.17 -26.69
N ASN A 204 -33.73 4.88 -27.03
CA ASN A 204 -34.60 3.79 -26.56
C ASN A 204 -34.33 3.32 -25.11
N THR A 205 -33.44 3.98 -24.34
CA THR A 205 -33.19 3.57 -22.95
C THR A 205 -34.34 3.97 -22.02
N PRO A 206 -34.83 3.04 -21.16
CA PRO A 206 -35.83 3.36 -20.13
C PRO A 206 -35.39 4.53 -19.23
N PRO A 207 -36.31 5.44 -18.85
CA PRO A 207 -35.97 6.58 -17.99
C PRO A 207 -35.50 6.15 -16.60
N THR A 208 -36.04 5.05 -16.07
CA THR A 208 -35.61 4.42 -14.82
C THR A 208 -34.12 4.09 -14.84
N TRP A 209 -33.60 3.54 -15.94
CA TRP A 209 -32.16 3.25 -16.07
C TRP A 209 -31.31 4.52 -16.09
N LYS A 210 -31.81 5.63 -16.65
CA LYS A 210 -31.09 6.92 -16.67
C LYS A 210 -30.98 7.57 -15.30
N GLN A 211 -31.94 7.32 -14.41
CA GLN A 211 -31.98 7.80 -13.03
C GLN A 211 -31.16 6.90 -12.09
N ASP A 212 -31.37 5.58 -12.17
CA ASP A 212 -30.71 4.58 -11.32
C ASP A 212 -29.21 4.36 -11.61
N TYR A 213 -28.76 4.54 -12.85
CA TYR A 213 -27.42 4.13 -13.26
C TYR A 213 -26.36 5.22 -12.99
N ILE A 214 -25.76 5.14 -11.80
CA ILE A 214 -24.57 5.90 -11.44
C ILE A 214 -23.33 5.20 -12.01
N ASP A 215 -22.58 5.89 -12.88
CA ASP A 215 -21.30 5.39 -13.40
C ASP A 215 -20.14 5.98 -12.63
N TYR A 216 -19.45 5.15 -11.84
CA TYR A 216 -18.34 5.56 -10.99
C TYR A 216 -16.99 5.61 -11.74
N SER A 217 -16.96 5.30 -13.03
CA SER A 217 -15.76 5.46 -13.88
C SER A 217 -15.57 6.88 -14.39
N ASP A 218 -16.66 7.65 -14.54
CA ASP A 218 -16.63 9.03 -15.03
C ASP A 218 -16.41 10.02 -13.88
N SER A 219 -15.20 10.59 -13.80
CA SER A 219 -14.84 11.55 -12.76
C SER A 219 -15.65 12.85 -12.80
N GLY A 220 -16.31 13.18 -13.91
CA GLY A 220 -17.11 14.41 -14.03
C GLY A 220 -18.27 14.48 -13.04
N LYS A 221 -18.88 13.35 -12.71
CA LYS A 221 -20.01 13.30 -11.75
C LYS A 221 -19.60 13.43 -10.27
N LYS A 222 -18.31 13.45 -9.94
CA LYS A 222 -17.85 13.62 -8.54
C LYS A 222 -18.14 15.00 -7.96
N ALA A 223 -18.17 16.04 -8.78
CA ALA A 223 -18.45 17.41 -8.32
C ALA A 223 -19.90 17.54 -7.82
N LEU A 224 -20.87 17.11 -8.64
CA LEU A 224 -22.31 17.26 -8.38
C LEU A 224 -22.78 16.56 -7.09
N VAL A 225 -22.12 15.46 -6.69
CA VAL A 225 -22.43 14.74 -5.44
C VAL A 225 -21.86 15.44 -4.20
N ALA A 226 -20.76 16.19 -4.34
CA ALA A 226 -20.23 17.02 -3.25
C ALA A 226 -21.06 18.32 -3.07
N GLU A 227 -21.49 18.91 -4.18
CA GLU A 227 -22.29 20.14 -4.23
C GLU A 227 -23.71 19.91 -3.67
N ALA A 228 -24.31 18.74 -3.90
CA ALA A 228 -25.63 18.37 -3.37
C ALA A 228 -25.69 18.16 -1.83
N LEU A 229 -24.58 18.26 -1.10
CA LEU A 229 -24.53 18.16 0.37
C LEU A 229 -24.38 19.51 1.09
N GLN A 230 -24.43 20.63 0.38
CA GLN A 230 -24.28 21.99 0.95
C GLN A 230 -25.35 22.89 0.31
N VAL A 231 -26.42 23.32 1.00
CA VAL A 231 -26.55 24.51 1.88
C VAL A 231 -28.09 24.73 2.06
N PRO A 232 -28.66 25.42 3.09
CA PRO A 232 -28.09 26.04 4.29
C PRO A 232 -28.63 25.49 5.63
N GLN A 233 -27.90 25.77 6.73
CA GLN A 233 -28.51 25.94 8.05
C GLN A 233 -28.92 27.42 8.23
N LEU A 234 -30.13 27.69 8.70
CA LEU A 234 -30.66 29.04 8.93
C LEU A 234 -31.48 29.10 10.23
N ALA A 235 -30.79 29.13 11.37
CA ALA A 235 -31.38 29.42 12.69
C ALA A 235 -30.26 29.88 13.66
N ALA A 236 -30.14 31.18 13.88
CA ALA A 236 -29.23 31.78 14.87
C ALA A 236 -29.83 33.09 15.42
N GLU A 237 -29.29 33.54 16.56
CA GLU A 237 -29.57 34.80 17.29
C GLU A 237 -30.98 34.98 17.91
N ALA A 238 -31.08 34.73 19.23
CA ALA A 238 -32.17 35.24 20.07
C ALA A 238 -31.84 35.43 21.58
N VAL A 239 -30.62 35.84 21.96
CA VAL A 239 -30.34 36.39 23.31
C VAL A 239 -29.36 37.57 23.20
N LYS A 240 -29.64 38.68 23.89
CA LYS A 240 -28.84 39.92 23.82
C LYS A 240 -27.99 40.20 25.06
N VAL A 241 -26.73 40.53 24.80
CA VAL A 241 -25.87 41.55 25.42
C VAL A 241 -26.37 42.24 26.72
N ILE A 242 -25.53 42.22 27.75
CA ILE A 242 -25.46 43.29 28.77
C ILE A 242 -24.03 43.87 28.76
N LYS A 243 -23.91 45.21 28.82
CA LYS A 243 -22.63 45.96 28.84
C LYS A 243 -22.42 46.62 30.22
N ARG A 244 -21.16 46.76 30.65
CA ARG A 244 -20.72 47.84 31.57
C ARG A 244 -19.38 48.46 31.11
N LYS A 245 -19.21 49.73 31.47
CA LYS A 245 -18.03 50.63 31.37
C LYS A 245 -17.08 50.40 32.58
N ARG A 246 -15.88 50.99 32.75
CA ARG A 246 -14.81 51.70 31.97
C ARG A 246 -13.75 52.13 33.04
N GLU A 247 -12.58 52.68 32.63
CA GLU A 247 -11.58 53.41 33.48
C GLU A 247 -10.70 52.52 34.39
N SER A 248 -9.44 52.85 34.73
CA SER A 248 -8.43 53.85 34.23
C SER A 248 -7.00 53.50 34.74
N GLU A 249 -5.98 54.35 34.47
CA GLU A 249 -4.56 54.30 34.95
C GLU A 249 -3.70 53.08 34.48
N SER A 250 -2.49 53.21 33.88
CA SER A 250 -1.17 53.81 34.24
C SER A 250 -0.37 52.98 35.27
N GLU A 251 0.96 52.77 35.19
CA GLU A 251 2.05 53.60 34.59
C GLU A 251 3.03 52.82 33.66
N CYS A 252 4.22 53.38 33.40
CA CYS A 252 5.29 52.92 32.51
C CYS A 252 6.39 52.10 33.26
N ASP A 253 7.53 51.63 32.71
CA ASP A 253 8.22 51.74 31.40
C ASP A 253 8.97 50.40 31.12
N GLU A 254 9.87 50.15 30.15
CA GLU A 254 10.62 50.96 29.16
C GLU A 254 10.78 50.18 27.82
N THR A 255 11.73 50.55 26.96
CA THR A 255 11.71 50.32 25.50
C THR A 255 13.03 49.67 24.95
N PRO A 256 13.17 49.29 23.63
CA PRO A 256 14.05 48.16 23.24
C PRO A 256 15.45 48.55 22.71
N PRO A 257 15.73 48.98 21.44
CA PRO A 257 15.15 48.68 20.11
C PRO A 257 15.77 47.33 19.58
N VAL A 258 16.02 46.96 18.31
CA VAL A 258 16.04 47.56 16.95
C VAL A 258 15.68 46.48 15.91
N VAL A 259 14.93 46.83 14.84
CA VAL A 259 14.87 46.08 13.57
C VAL A 259 14.79 47.10 12.40
N PRO A 260 15.50 46.89 11.28
CA PRO A 260 15.07 47.45 9.99
C PRO A 260 14.74 46.38 8.93
N GLN A 261 13.64 46.60 8.20
CA GLN A 261 13.28 45.87 6.97
C GLN A 261 13.85 46.58 5.71
N LEU A 262 13.35 46.19 4.51
CA LEU A 262 13.42 46.83 3.15
C LEU A 262 14.12 45.93 2.10
N MET A 263 13.67 45.81 0.83
CA MET A 263 12.35 46.10 0.21
C MET A 263 12.14 45.31 -1.13
N LYS A 264 10.98 45.51 -1.76
CA LYS A 264 10.48 44.85 -3.00
C LYS A 264 11.28 45.16 -4.28
N LYS A 265 11.19 44.26 -5.29
CA LYS A 265 10.90 44.65 -6.71
C LYS A 265 10.42 43.50 -7.60
N GLU A 266 9.56 43.81 -8.57
CA GLU A 266 9.17 42.95 -9.71
C GLU A 266 9.90 43.39 -10.99
N LYS A 267 10.08 42.51 -12.00
CA LYS A 267 9.34 42.51 -13.30
C LYS A 267 10.05 41.85 -14.51
N LYS A 268 9.20 41.36 -15.42
CA LYS A 268 9.32 41.22 -16.90
C LYS A 268 9.99 39.97 -17.53
N LYS A 269 9.46 39.68 -18.73
CA LYS A 269 9.70 38.55 -19.66
C LYS A 269 10.79 38.87 -20.70
N ASN A 270 11.10 37.85 -21.51
CA ASN A 270 11.80 37.82 -22.83
C ASN A 270 13.27 37.36 -22.76
N LYS A 271 13.84 36.67 -23.77
CA LYS A 271 13.31 36.21 -25.07
C LYS A 271 13.93 34.83 -25.45
N LYS A 272 13.28 34.11 -26.36
CA LYS A 272 13.73 32.87 -27.01
C LYS A 272 14.50 33.19 -28.30
N ASP A 273 15.69 32.61 -28.53
CA ASP A 273 16.06 32.07 -29.87
C ASP A 273 17.34 31.18 -29.93
N LYS A 274 17.45 30.50 -31.09
CA LYS A 274 18.56 29.78 -31.79
C LYS A 274 20.02 30.18 -31.50
N LYS A 275 21.06 29.38 -31.83
CA LYS A 275 21.27 27.92 -32.14
C LYS A 275 22.82 27.65 -32.14
N PRO A 276 23.32 26.40 -32.21
CA PRO A 276 24.74 26.10 -32.02
C PRO A 276 25.61 26.09 -33.31
N LYS A 277 26.93 26.19 -33.10
CA LYS A 277 28.04 25.52 -33.81
C LYS A 277 29.17 25.32 -32.78
N THR A 278 29.72 24.11 -32.56
CA THR A 278 30.82 23.42 -33.31
C THR A 278 32.15 24.22 -33.30
N VAL A 279 33.35 23.61 -33.39
CA VAL A 279 33.74 22.44 -34.20
C VAL A 279 35.16 21.93 -33.81
N LEU A 280 35.44 20.61 -33.94
CA LEU A 280 36.77 19.95 -34.18
C LEU A 280 37.87 20.10 -33.08
N GLU A 281 38.98 19.34 -33.01
CA GLU A 281 39.49 18.05 -33.57
C GLU A 281 40.75 17.64 -32.74
N SER A 282 41.50 16.54 -32.90
CA SER A 282 41.47 15.23 -33.61
C SER A 282 42.47 14.33 -32.82
N GLY A 283 42.72 13.03 -33.04
CA GLY A 283 42.28 11.97 -33.96
C GLY A 283 42.97 10.65 -33.49
N GLY A 284 42.88 9.50 -34.15
CA GLY A 284 42.12 9.08 -35.33
C GLY A 284 42.43 7.61 -35.71
N GLU A 285 41.55 7.02 -36.55
CA GLU A 285 41.82 5.91 -37.50
C GLU A 285 42.20 4.51 -36.97
N ALA A 286 41.84 3.37 -37.59
CA ALA A 286 40.93 3.03 -38.72
C ALA A 286 40.13 1.75 -38.36
N GLY A 287 38.98 1.36 -38.96
CA GLY A 287 38.76 0.88 -40.34
C GLY A 287 38.86 -0.66 -40.38
N ASP A 288 37.99 -1.50 -40.97
CA ASP A 288 36.86 -1.38 -41.93
C ASP A 288 35.61 -2.17 -41.39
N GLY A 289 34.35 -2.14 -41.86
CA GLY A 289 33.80 -2.41 -43.22
C GLY A 289 33.25 -3.86 -43.29
N ASP A 290 32.03 -4.23 -43.73
CA ASP A 290 30.84 -3.53 -44.28
C ASP A 290 29.55 -4.44 -44.14
N SER A 291 28.33 -3.88 -44.37
CA SER A 291 26.97 -4.41 -44.74
C SER A 291 26.49 -5.87 -44.41
N ASP A 292 25.19 -6.29 -44.42
CA ASP A 292 23.94 -5.77 -44.99
C ASP A 292 22.59 -6.32 -44.35
N THR A 293 21.46 -5.96 -44.97
CA THR A 293 19.99 -6.07 -44.76
C THR A 293 19.22 -7.37 -44.28
N THR A 294 18.37 -7.16 -43.26
CA THR A 294 16.90 -7.50 -43.18
C THR A 294 16.32 -8.93 -42.94
N LYS A 295 14.98 -8.96 -42.67
CA LYS A 295 13.96 -10.04 -42.86
C LYS A 295 13.67 -11.11 -41.78
N LYS A 296 13.03 -10.66 -40.69
CA LYS A 296 11.61 -10.99 -40.35
C LYS A 296 11.01 -12.33 -40.88
N LYS A 297 10.84 -13.36 -40.03
CA LYS A 297 9.80 -14.41 -40.21
C LYS A 297 9.35 -15.09 -38.89
N LYS A 298 8.14 -15.65 -38.90
CA LYS A 298 7.45 -16.26 -37.73
C LYS A 298 7.93 -17.70 -37.47
N LYS A 299 8.11 -18.11 -36.21
CA LYS A 299 7.87 -19.52 -35.81
C LYS A 299 6.37 -19.74 -35.58
N LYS A 300 5.85 -20.90 -35.98
CA LYS A 300 4.44 -21.32 -35.84
C LYS A 300 4.41 -22.68 -35.12
N LYS A 301 3.30 -23.01 -34.46
CA LYS A 301 3.14 -24.22 -33.64
C LYS A 301 3.52 -25.50 -34.39
N VAL A 302 4.26 -26.38 -33.73
CA VAL A 302 4.21 -27.83 -33.99
C VAL A 302 3.07 -28.40 -33.15
N LYS A 303 2.38 -29.40 -33.70
CA LYS A 303 1.43 -30.26 -32.99
C LYS A 303 1.87 -31.68 -33.33
N VAL A 304 2.25 -32.48 -32.34
CA VAL A 304 2.35 -33.93 -32.51
C VAL A 304 1.05 -34.52 -31.96
N VAL A 305 0.52 -35.50 -32.67
CA VAL A 305 -0.49 -36.43 -32.18
C VAL A 305 0.21 -37.78 -32.18
N GLU A 306 0.13 -38.49 -31.07
CA GLU A 306 0.63 -39.84 -30.90
C GLU A 306 -0.50 -40.62 -30.23
N GLU A 307 -0.83 -41.78 -30.79
CA GLU A 307 -2.07 -42.50 -30.54
C GLU A 307 -1.79 -44.00 -30.72
N MET A 308 -2.43 -44.84 -29.90
CA MET A 308 -2.37 -46.31 -29.87
C MET A 308 -1.11 -47.00 -29.32
N SER A 309 -1.37 -48.04 -28.50
CA SER A 309 -0.56 -49.27 -28.24
C SER A 309 0.87 -49.13 -27.68
N GLU A 310 1.30 -49.91 -26.68
CA GLU A 310 0.68 -51.08 -26.01
C GLU A 310 0.50 -50.88 -24.49
#